data_AF-A0A660U9I1-F1
#
_entry.id   AF-A0A660U9I1-F1
#
_cell.length_a   1.000
_cell.length_b   1.000
_cell.length_c   1.000
_cell.angle_alpha   90.00
_cell.angle_beta   90.00
_cell.angle_gamma   90.00
#
_symmetry.space_group_name_H-M   'P 1'
#
loop_
_entity.id
_entity.type
_entity.pdbx_description
1 polymer ?
#
loop_
_entity_poly.entity_id
_entity_poly.type
_entity_poly.pdbx_seq_one_letter_code
_entity_poly.pdbx_strand_id
1 'polypeptide(L)'
;MTVKAYRSRRHLFLALAFISIASVTFNEQASAGTFHRRNTVITDYEYVGNNEYKMTARGRDYYYFWEDGGDWDCDDLPNEPGIRLSDARVRYAFEIPKELYDHRLIEKIRVEIVHDRTDYGDSPRGDLEDLPPKLYCWNYQDGKLDDWGKFAIARDGSYKTKKVTTPDVYPDEYHYHVGDPNGSDPYRFYLEIDTPDGAGPAPDDDDAEIDIDWVYVYIIVKQPSPPQLHHVSPEKGSNGKVNVPLNESVRFTISADDPAPSGYTIREYQWKEQSATEAEPSITEDFPKRGDTPEMNFTFNQTGNRRIYCKVIYKKSTSPKT
;
A
#
# COMPACT_ATOMS: atom_id res chain seq x y z
N MET A 1 68.11 15.33 -25.57
CA MET A 1 68.82 15.61 -24.29
C MET A 1 67.94 16.58 -23.51
N THR A 2 67.39 16.32 -22.33
CA THR A 2 67.72 15.39 -21.26
C THR A 2 66.45 15.17 -20.43
N VAL A 3 66.15 13.93 -20.07
CA VAL A 3 65.08 13.56 -19.12
C VAL A 3 65.51 13.97 -17.71
N LYS A 4 64.60 14.53 -16.91
CA LYS A 4 64.59 14.35 -15.45
C LYS A 4 63.16 14.41 -14.91
N ALA A 5 62.61 13.23 -14.65
CA ALA A 5 61.56 13.04 -13.66
C ALA A 5 62.22 12.98 -12.27
N TYR A 6 61.61 13.62 -11.28
CA TYR A 6 61.84 13.31 -9.86
C TYR A 6 60.50 13.12 -9.17
N ARG A 7 60.35 11.93 -8.59
CA ARG A 7 59.23 11.49 -7.75
C ARG A 7 59.47 11.91 -6.29
N SER A 8 58.36 12.14 -5.59
CA SER A 8 58.09 11.78 -4.19
C SER A 8 58.64 12.70 -3.07
N ARG A 9 57.74 13.33 -2.30
CA ARG A 9 57.28 12.80 -1.00
C ARG A 9 56.07 13.56 -0.43
N ARG A 10 55.05 12.77 -0.10
CA ARG A 10 53.96 12.91 0.88
C ARG A 10 54.08 14.07 1.87
N HIS A 11 53.05 14.92 1.94
CA HIS A 11 52.40 15.24 3.21
C HIS A 11 50.88 15.28 3.05
N LEU A 12 50.26 14.53 3.95
CA LEU A 12 48.85 14.33 4.20
C LEU A 12 48.26 15.63 4.73
N PHE A 13 47.34 16.26 4.00
CA PHE A 13 46.38 17.19 4.59
C PHE A 13 45.00 16.89 4.01
N LEU A 14 44.18 16.34 4.91
CA LEU A 14 42.75 16.18 4.81
C LEU A 14 42.15 17.58 4.61
N ALA A 15 41.51 17.83 3.47
CA ALA A 15 40.68 19.01 3.28
C ALA A 15 39.41 18.58 2.54
N LEU A 16 38.31 18.51 3.29
CA LEU A 16 36.95 18.47 2.77
C LEU A 16 36.76 19.65 1.82
N ALA A 17 36.28 19.38 0.60
CA ALA A 17 35.59 20.38 -0.20
C ALA A 17 34.54 19.69 -1.08
N PHE A 18 33.32 20.16 -0.90
CA PHE A 18 32.06 19.74 -1.52
C PHE A 18 32.14 19.44 -3.01
N ILE A 19 31.61 18.28 -3.41
CA ILE A 19 31.22 18.03 -4.79
C ILE A 19 29.90 18.78 -5.02
N SER A 20 29.97 19.90 -5.73
CA SER A 20 28.81 20.56 -6.33
C SER A 20 28.25 19.64 -7.42
N ILE A 21 27.20 18.89 -7.12
CA ILE A 21 26.39 18.24 -8.15
C ILE A 21 25.46 19.34 -8.68
N ALA A 22 25.70 19.74 -9.93
CA ALA A 22 24.84 20.64 -10.67
C ALA A 22 23.44 20.02 -10.78
N SER A 23 22.48 20.61 -10.06
CA SER A 23 21.07 20.35 -10.26
C SER A 23 20.67 20.85 -11.65
N VAL A 24 20.18 19.97 -12.50
CA VAL A 24 19.57 20.33 -13.78
C VAL A 24 18.25 21.03 -13.46
N THR A 25 18.22 22.34 -13.65
CA THR A 25 17.01 23.17 -13.59
C THR A 25 16.14 22.90 -14.82
N PHE A 26 14.99 22.27 -14.64
CA PHE A 26 13.87 22.42 -15.56
C PHE A 26 13.16 23.72 -15.20
N ASN A 27 13.24 24.70 -16.10
CA ASN A 27 12.49 25.95 -16.06
C ASN A 27 11.06 25.65 -16.55
N GLU A 28 10.16 25.36 -15.62
CA GLU A 28 8.77 25.77 -15.74
C GLU A 28 8.47 26.64 -14.52
N GLN A 29 7.75 27.72 -14.77
CA GLN A 29 7.46 28.79 -13.82
C GLN A 29 6.48 28.26 -12.77
N ALA A 30 6.97 27.46 -11.82
CA ALA A 30 6.21 27.00 -10.68
C ALA A 30 6.04 28.17 -9.70
N SER A 31 4.80 28.40 -9.25
CA SER A 31 4.58 29.08 -7.97
C SER A 31 5.46 28.37 -6.93
N ALA A 32 6.12 29.16 -6.08
CA ALA A 32 7.13 28.68 -5.14
C ALA A 32 6.47 28.03 -3.92
N GLY A 33 5.71 26.93 -4.11
CA GLY A 33 5.20 26.15 -2.99
C GLY A 33 6.34 25.39 -2.31
N THR A 34 6.51 25.58 -1.00
CA THR A 34 7.47 24.78 -0.22
C THR A 34 6.85 23.43 0.10
N PHE A 35 7.70 22.43 0.23
CA PHE A 35 7.28 21.06 0.47
C PHE A 35 7.86 20.56 1.78
N HIS A 36 7.01 19.97 2.61
CA HIS A 36 7.33 19.56 3.97
C HIS A 36 7.10 18.07 4.14
N ARG A 37 8.17 17.33 4.49
CA ARG A 37 8.08 15.88 4.72
C ARG A 37 7.95 15.56 6.19
N ARG A 38 6.97 14.71 6.50
CA ARG A 38 6.93 13.97 7.77
C ARG A 38 7.36 12.51 7.59
N ASN A 39 7.32 12.00 6.35
CA ASN A 39 7.73 10.66 5.94
C ASN A 39 7.00 9.51 6.65
N THR A 40 5.81 9.76 7.20
CA THR A 40 5.01 8.70 7.80
C THR A 40 4.40 7.84 6.69
N VAL A 41 4.69 6.54 6.74
CA VAL A 41 4.07 5.53 5.86
C VAL A 41 3.28 4.60 6.76
N ILE A 42 2.00 4.44 6.47
CA ILE A 42 1.10 3.60 7.26
C ILE A 42 1.28 2.16 6.81
N THR A 43 1.75 1.33 7.73
CA THR A 43 2.03 -0.09 7.49
C THR A 43 1.16 -1.01 8.33
N ASP A 44 0.55 -0.50 9.40
CA ASP A 44 -0.27 -1.30 10.31
C ASP A 44 -1.67 -1.53 9.71
N TYR A 45 -2.14 -2.77 9.79
CA TYR A 45 -3.45 -3.20 9.28
C TYR A 45 -4.05 -4.30 10.15
N GLU A 46 -5.37 -4.41 10.10
CA GLU A 46 -6.13 -5.47 10.77
C GLU A 46 -7.19 -6.05 9.83
N TYR A 47 -7.51 -7.33 9.97
CA TYR A 47 -8.64 -7.93 9.28
C TYR A 47 -9.94 -7.63 10.02
N VAL A 48 -10.89 -6.96 9.35
CA VAL A 48 -12.15 -6.49 9.97
C VAL A 48 -13.38 -7.28 9.55
N GLY A 49 -13.19 -8.40 8.85
CA GLY A 49 -14.28 -9.24 8.34
C GLY A 49 -14.77 -8.80 6.96
N ASN A 50 -15.70 -9.56 6.38
CA ASN A 50 -16.28 -9.30 5.05
C ASN A 50 -15.26 -9.06 3.93
N ASN A 51 -14.10 -9.73 4.00
CA ASN A 51 -13.04 -9.62 3.01
C ASN A 51 -12.34 -8.25 3.03
N GLU A 52 -12.28 -7.59 4.19
CA GLU A 52 -11.69 -6.26 4.30
C GLU A 52 -10.53 -6.24 5.29
N TYR A 53 -9.44 -5.62 4.87
CA TYR A 53 -8.34 -5.23 5.73
C TYR A 53 -8.39 -3.73 5.95
N LYS A 54 -8.39 -3.29 7.20
CA LYS A 54 -8.45 -1.88 7.56
C LYS A 54 -7.06 -1.39 7.96
N MET A 55 -6.68 -0.25 7.39
CA MET A 55 -5.52 0.55 7.79
C MET A 55 -6.03 1.86 8.37
N THR A 56 -5.38 2.35 9.42
CA THR A 56 -5.79 3.55 10.14
C THR A 56 -4.64 4.54 10.23
N ALA A 57 -4.90 5.79 9.86
CA ALA A 57 -4.00 6.91 10.07
C ALA A 57 -4.74 8.01 10.84
N ARG A 58 -4.04 8.69 11.75
CA ARG A 58 -4.49 9.96 12.31
C ARG A 58 -4.22 11.07 11.29
N GLY A 59 -4.91 12.20 11.38
CA GLY A 59 -4.68 13.34 10.47
C GLY A 59 -3.21 13.76 10.42
N ARG A 60 -2.53 13.76 11.56
CA ARG A 60 -1.10 14.10 11.65
C ARG A 60 -0.12 13.07 11.07
N ASP A 61 -0.59 11.87 10.73
CA ASP A 61 0.25 10.77 10.22
C ASP A 61 0.49 10.86 8.69
N TYR A 62 0.48 12.08 8.13
CA TYR A 62 0.71 12.32 6.72
C TYR A 62 2.16 12.04 6.29
N TYR A 63 2.34 11.76 5.00
CA TYR A 63 3.65 11.52 4.39
C TYR A 63 4.36 12.84 4.06
N TYR A 64 3.63 13.79 3.46
CA TYR A 64 4.07 15.16 3.24
C TYR A 64 2.89 16.12 3.15
N PHE A 65 3.16 17.42 3.24
CA PHE A 65 2.27 18.44 2.69
C PHE A 65 3.02 19.38 1.73
N TRP A 66 2.25 20.02 0.85
CA TRP A 66 2.69 21.02 -0.11
C TRP A 66 1.88 22.28 0.14
N GLU A 67 2.58 23.41 0.21
CA GLU A 67 1.98 24.75 0.29
C GLU A 67 1.44 25.09 -1.10
N ASP A 68 0.14 25.38 -1.19
CA ASP A 68 -0.37 26.26 -2.23
C ASP A 68 -0.34 27.70 -1.65
N GLY A 69 -0.37 28.73 -2.48
CA GLY A 69 -0.48 30.14 -2.04
C GLY A 69 0.52 30.67 -0.98
N GLY A 70 0.05 31.64 -0.18
CA GLY A 70 0.88 32.57 0.61
C GLY A 70 0.67 32.50 2.13
N ASP A 71 -0.45 31.95 2.56
CA ASP A 71 -0.94 31.90 3.94
C ASP A 71 -1.53 30.53 4.33
N TRP A 72 -1.02 29.49 3.67
CA TRP A 72 -1.19 28.09 4.04
C TRP A 72 -1.12 27.79 5.54
N ASP A 73 -1.92 26.81 5.97
CA ASP A 73 -1.89 26.23 7.31
C ASP A 73 -1.87 24.70 7.20
N CYS A 74 -1.00 24.06 7.99
CA CYS A 74 -0.96 22.60 8.19
C CYS A 74 -0.58 22.26 9.64
N ASP A 75 -1.38 22.74 10.59
CA ASP A 75 -1.11 22.61 12.02
C ASP A 75 -1.63 21.30 12.65
N ASP A 76 -0.80 20.68 13.51
CA ASP A 76 -1.24 19.59 14.38
C ASP A 76 -2.26 20.10 15.41
N LEU A 77 -3.44 19.48 15.48
CA LEU A 77 -4.45 19.88 16.45
C LEU A 77 -4.01 19.51 17.87
N PRO A 78 -3.98 20.46 18.82
CA PRO A 78 -3.30 20.28 20.11
C PRO A 78 -3.93 19.23 21.03
N ASN A 79 -5.22 18.93 20.84
CA ASN A 79 -5.98 17.99 21.68
C ASN A 79 -6.53 16.79 20.90
N GLU A 80 -6.24 16.69 19.60
CA GLU A 80 -6.90 15.76 18.70
C GLU A 80 -5.86 14.97 17.87
N PRO A 81 -6.23 13.78 17.36
CA PRO A 81 -5.36 13.05 16.43
C PRO A 81 -5.15 13.80 15.10
N GLY A 82 -5.91 14.86 14.85
CA GLY A 82 -6.00 15.51 13.55
C GLY A 82 -4.99 16.60 13.22
N ILE A 83 -5.19 17.16 12.04
CA ILE A 83 -4.53 18.38 11.55
C ILE A 83 -5.58 19.37 11.08
N ARG A 84 -5.28 20.66 11.15
CA ARG A 84 -5.92 21.68 10.33
C ARG A 84 -5.19 21.78 9.00
N LEU A 85 -5.94 22.00 7.92
CA LEU A 85 -5.39 22.25 6.60
C LEU A 85 -6.11 23.46 5.98
N SER A 86 -5.34 24.42 5.44
CA SER A 86 -5.80 25.59 4.68
C SER A 86 -4.78 25.92 3.60
N ASP A 87 -5.23 26.32 2.39
CA ASP A 87 -4.36 26.67 1.25
C ASP A 87 -3.16 25.70 1.08
N ALA A 88 -3.46 24.40 1.14
CA ALA A 88 -2.44 23.38 1.25
C ALA A 88 -2.96 22.02 0.82
N ARG A 89 -2.00 21.15 0.59
CA ARG A 89 -2.26 19.79 0.15
C ARG A 89 -1.50 18.79 0.98
N VAL A 90 -2.22 17.92 1.66
CA VAL A 90 -1.64 16.85 2.47
C VAL A 90 -1.76 15.51 1.75
N ARG A 91 -0.67 14.72 1.74
CA ARG A 91 -0.67 13.37 1.19
C ARG A 91 -0.42 12.33 2.27
N TYR A 92 -1.26 11.29 2.31
CA TYR A 92 -1.08 10.08 3.09
C TYR A 92 -0.55 8.96 2.21
N ALA A 93 0.30 8.10 2.77
CA ALA A 93 0.86 6.95 2.08
C ALA A 93 0.58 5.67 2.88
N PHE A 94 -0.15 4.73 2.27
CA PHE A 94 -0.48 3.44 2.84
C PHE A 94 0.30 2.36 2.12
N GLU A 95 1.20 1.67 2.81
CA GLU A 95 1.90 0.52 2.27
C GLU A 95 0.99 -0.70 2.31
N ILE A 96 0.60 -1.19 1.14
CA ILE A 96 -0.25 -2.38 1.04
C ILE A 96 0.50 -3.57 1.66
N PRO A 97 -0.17 -4.44 2.43
CA PRO A 97 0.46 -5.62 3.00
C PRO A 97 1.02 -6.54 1.92
N LYS A 98 2.23 -7.05 2.13
CA LYS A 98 2.97 -7.85 1.12
C LYS A 98 2.25 -9.13 0.74
N GLU A 99 1.50 -9.73 1.66
CA GLU A 99 0.66 -10.89 1.39
C GLU A 99 -0.50 -10.60 0.43
N LEU A 100 -0.87 -9.32 0.26
CA LEU A 100 -1.88 -8.87 -0.69
C LEU A 100 -1.27 -8.43 -2.04
N TYR A 101 0.06 -8.55 -2.22
CA TYR A 101 0.76 -8.21 -3.47
C TYR A 101 0.47 -9.17 -4.63
N ASP A 102 -0.17 -10.33 -4.38
CA ASP A 102 -0.79 -11.06 -5.47
C ASP A 102 -1.96 -10.21 -5.98
N HIS A 103 -1.65 -9.39 -6.99
CA HIS A 103 -2.43 -8.47 -7.82
C HIS A 103 -3.84 -8.95 -8.25
N ARG A 104 -4.26 -10.16 -7.89
CA ARG A 104 -5.60 -10.69 -8.14
C ARG A 104 -6.44 -10.80 -6.87
N LEU A 105 -5.86 -10.51 -5.70
CA LEU A 105 -6.54 -10.58 -4.41
C LEU A 105 -7.27 -9.28 -4.10
N ILE A 106 -6.77 -8.10 -4.47
CA ILE A 106 -7.46 -6.83 -4.20
C ILE A 106 -8.55 -6.61 -5.24
N GLU A 107 -9.79 -6.47 -4.79
CA GLU A 107 -10.92 -6.06 -5.61
C GLU A 107 -10.94 -4.54 -5.75
N LYS A 108 -11.11 -3.83 -4.62
CA LYS A 108 -11.32 -2.38 -4.53
C LYS A 108 -10.64 -1.84 -3.29
N ILE A 109 -10.46 -0.53 -3.24
CA ILE A 109 -10.07 0.17 -2.02
C ILE A 109 -11.20 1.13 -1.65
N ARG A 110 -11.68 1.03 -0.42
CA ARG A 110 -12.60 2.01 0.17
C ARG A 110 -11.83 2.93 1.11
N VAL A 111 -12.08 4.22 0.99
CA VAL A 111 -11.51 5.27 1.81
C VAL A 111 -12.62 5.89 2.63
N GLU A 112 -12.35 6.11 3.93
CA GLU A 112 -13.21 6.89 4.80
C GLU A 112 -12.39 7.96 5.51
N ILE A 113 -12.79 9.23 5.39
CA ILE A 113 -12.16 10.37 6.05
C ILE A 113 -13.13 10.93 7.07
N VAL A 114 -12.73 10.99 8.34
CA VAL A 114 -13.44 11.71 9.39
C VAL A 114 -12.88 13.12 9.46
N HIS A 115 -13.76 14.09 9.34
CA HIS A 115 -13.41 15.50 9.29
C HIS A 115 -14.49 16.34 9.97
N ASP A 116 -14.12 17.53 10.42
CA ASP A 116 -15.03 18.58 10.83
C ASP A 116 -14.46 19.95 10.42
N ARG A 117 -15.02 21.03 10.99
CA ARG A 117 -14.64 22.43 10.70
C ARG A 117 -14.24 22.65 9.23
N THR A 118 -15.17 22.32 8.35
CA THR A 118 -14.97 22.37 6.91
C THR A 118 -15.76 23.54 6.35
N ASP A 119 -15.08 24.44 5.68
CA ASP A 119 -15.67 25.50 4.86
C ASP A 119 -14.99 25.54 3.49
N TYR A 120 -15.45 26.45 2.65
CA TYR A 120 -15.07 26.56 1.24
C TYR A 120 -14.45 27.93 1.03
N GLY A 121 -13.38 27.98 0.25
CA GLY A 121 -12.71 29.23 -0.06
C GLY A 121 -13.49 30.05 -1.07
N ASP A 122 -13.21 31.35 -1.08
CA ASP A 122 -13.86 32.30 -1.97
C ASP A 122 -13.55 31.99 -3.44
N SER A 123 -14.59 32.04 -4.28
CA SER A 123 -14.42 31.84 -5.71
C SER A 123 -13.89 33.11 -6.40
N PRO A 124 -12.97 32.99 -7.40
CA PRO A 124 -12.43 34.12 -8.16
C PRO A 124 -13.45 34.86 -9.01
N ARG A 125 -14.68 34.36 -9.07
CA ARG A 125 -15.84 35.06 -9.63
C ARG A 125 -16.99 34.85 -8.66
N GLY A 126 -17.52 35.94 -8.09
CA GLY A 126 -18.61 35.91 -7.10
C GLY A 126 -19.96 35.38 -7.59
N ASP A 127 -20.02 34.82 -8.82
CA ASP A 127 -21.17 34.11 -9.39
C ASP A 127 -20.93 32.60 -9.57
N LEU A 128 -19.75 32.09 -9.21
CA LEU A 128 -19.40 30.66 -9.22
C LEU A 128 -19.54 30.06 -7.81
N GLU A 129 -19.68 28.73 -7.76
CA GLU A 129 -19.71 27.97 -6.50
C GLU A 129 -18.38 28.15 -5.74
N ASP A 130 -18.45 28.44 -4.44
CA ASP A 130 -17.30 28.49 -3.51
C ASP A 130 -16.41 27.24 -3.69
N LEU A 131 -15.09 27.41 -3.46
CA LEU A 131 -14.05 26.43 -3.73
C LEU A 131 -13.94 25.43 -2.57
N PRO A 132 -14.44 24.19 -2.70
CA PRO A 132 -14.45 23.26 -1.59
C PRO A 132 -13.15 22.45 -1.52
N PRO A 133 -12.78 21.94 -0.32
CA PRO A 133 -11.73 20.94 -0.21
C PRO A 133 -12.05 19.71 -1.05
N LYS A 134 -11.01 19.09 -1.64
CA LYS A 134 -11.13 17.94 -2.55
C LYS A 134 -10.35 16.74 -2.04
N LEU A 135 -10.88 15.56 -2.36
CA LEU A 135 -10.24 14.28 -2.09
C LEU A 135 -9.73 13.68 -3.40
N TYR A 136 -8.43 13.40 -3.45
CA TYR A 136 -7.82 12.63 -4.52
C TYR A 136 -7.32 11.29 -3.99
N CYS A 137 -7.52 10.23 -4.76
CA CYS A 137 -7.07 8.88 -4.43
C CYS A 137 -6.31 8.31 -5.60
N TRP A 138 -5.34 7.44 -5.30
CA TRP A 138 -4.54 6.79 -6.32
C TRP A 138 -5.41 5.84 -7.16
N ASN A 139 -5.53 6.14 -8.44
CA ASN A 139 -6.17 5.31 -9.42
C ASN A 139 -5.13 4.37 -10.04
N TYR A 140 -5.24 3.08 -9.73
CA TYR A 140 -4.32 2.06 -10.24
C TYR A 140 -4.51 1.73 -11.72
N GLN A 141 -5.67 2.01 -12.30
CA GLN A 141 -5.90 1.81 -13.73
C GLN A 141 -5.13 2.83 -14.56
N ASP A 142 -5.08 4.08 -14.08
CA ASP A 142 -4.42 5.20 -14.78
C ASP A 142 -3.02 5.52 -14.26
N GLY A 143 -2.62 4.93 -13.13
CA GLY A 143 -1.30 5.14 -12.52
C GLY A 143 -1.06 6.57 -12.02
N LYS A 144 -2.11 7.25 -11.55
CA LYS A 144 -2.07 8.64 -11.08
C LYS A 144 -3.12 8.91 -9.99
N LEU A 145 -2.99 10.03 -9.28
CA LEU A 145 -4.08 10.54 -8.44
C LEU A 145 -5.22 11.06 -9.32
N ASP A 146 -6.45 10.72 -8.93
CA ASP A 146 -7.68 11.13 -9.60
C ASP A 146 -8.63 11.78 -8.58
N ASP A 147 -9.60 12.59 -9.03
CA ASP A 147 -10.56 13.31 -8.17
C ASP A 147 -11.72 12.39 -7.75
N TRP A 148 -11.93 12.21 -6.44
CA TRP A 148 -12.99 11.36 -5.86
C TRP A 148 -14.06 12.18 -5.11
N GLY A 149 -14.07 13.49 -5.35
CA GLY A 149 -15.11 14.41 -4.95
C GLY A 149 -14.72 15.34 -3.82
N LYS A 150 -15.71 16.16 -3.46
CA LYS A 150 -15.56 17.30 -2.57
C LYS A 150 -15.99 16.95 -1.13
N PHE A 151 -15.42 17.62 -0.15
CA PHE A 151 -15.88 17.57 1.24
C PHE A 151 -17.10 18.49 1.42
N ALA A 152 -17.99 18.15 2.36
CA ALA A 152 -19.17 18.96 2.65
C ALA A 152 -18.90 19.86 3.85
N ILE A 153 -19.50 21.06 3.85
CA ILE A 153 -19.41 22.00 4.96
C ILE A 153 -19.77 21.33 6.30
N ALA A 154 -18.95 21.58 7.30
CA ALA A 154 -19.08 21.08 8.66
C ALA A 154 -18.70 22.18 9.65
N ARG A 155 -19.48 22.35 10.71
CA ARG A 155 -19.10 23.24 11.81
C ARG A 155 -18.03 22.57 12.68
N ASP A 156 -17.26 23.36 13.40
CA ASP A 156 -16.39 22.89 14.49
C ASP A 156 -17.16 21.98 15.47
N GLY A 157 -16.62 20.79 15.74
CA GLY A 157 -17.21 19.72 16.54
C GLY A 157 -18.34 18.94 15.85
N SER A 158 -18.66 19.25 14.59
CA SER A 158 -19.72 18.58 13.82
C SER A 158 -19.15 17.56 12.84
N TYR A 159 -18.62 16.47 13.38
CA TYR A 159 -17.97 15.40 12.60
C TYR A 159 -18.83 14.89 11.43
N LYS A 160 -18.20 14.84 10.26
CA LYS A 160 -18.68 14.26 9.02
C LYS A 160 -17.77 13.11 8.60
N THR A 161 -18.28 12.29 7.68
CA THR A 161 -17.48 11.22 7.08
C THR A 161 -17.63 11.24 5.58
N LYS A 162 -16.53 11.48 4.87
CA LYS A 162 -16.45 11.33 3.42
C LYS A 162 -16.07 9.88 3.13
N LYS A 163 -16.87 9.19 2.32
CA LYS A 163 -16.61 7.81 1.88
C LYS A 163 -16.51 7.75 0.38
N VAL A 164 -15.48 7.09 -0.13
CA VAL A 164 -15.30 6.81 -1.56
C VAL A 164 -14.78 5.39 -1.73
N THR A 165 -15.16 4.73 -2.82
CA THR A 165 -14.65 3.41 -3.17
C THR A 165 -14.10 3.48 -4.58
N THR A 166 -12.85 3.05 -4.76
CA THR A 166 -12.25 2.98 -6.08
C THR A 166 -13.01 1.98 -6.96
N PRO A 167 -12.96 2.12 -8.29
CA PRO A 167 -13.21 1.05 -9.22
C PRO A 167 -12.32 -0.15 -8.89
N ASP A 168 -12.60 -1.24 -9.59
CA ASP A 168 -11.79 -2.44 -9.50
C ASP A 168 -10.33 -2.07 -9.74
N VAL A 169 -9.48 -2.29 -8.73
CA VAL A 169 -8.06 -1.95 -8.78
C VAL A 169 -7.40 -2.68 -9.96
N TYR A 170 -7.85 -3.90 -10.23
CA TYR A 170 -7.41 -4.74 -11.33
C TYR A 170 -8.61 -5.26 -12.11
N PRO A 171 -8.96 -4.61 -13.24
CA PRO A 171 -9.89 -5.18 -14.17
C PRO A 171 -9.30 -6.48 -14.70
N ASP A 172 -10.19 -7.42 -14.87
CA ASP A 172 -9.94 -8.85 -14.98
C ASP A 172 -9.23 -9.28 -16.30
N GLU A 173 -8.80 -8.30 -17.10
CA GLU A 173 -8.20 -8.40 -18.45
C GLU A 173 -6.91 -7.55 -18.62
N TYR A 174 -6.47 -6.78 -17.62
CA TYR A 174 -5.38 -5.82 -17.83
C TYR A 174 -3.96 -6.40 -17.64
N HIS A 175 -3.11 -6.12 -18.64
CA HIS A 175 -1.69 -6.50 -18.72
C HIS A 175 -0.74 -5.48 -18.06
N TYR A 176 -1.09 -4.93 -16.89
CA TYR A 176 -0.16 -4.02 -16.19
C TYR A 176 0.73 -4.79 -15.21
N HIS A 177 2.04 -4.70 -15.47
CA HIS A 177 3.10 -4.97 -14.52
C HIS A 177 3.05 -3.92 -13.40
N VAL A 178 2.21 -4.15 -12.39
CA VAL A 178 2.22 -3.35 -11.17
C VAL A 178 3.32 -3.86 -10.27
N GLY A 179 4.51 -3.26 -10.40
CA GLY A 179 5.68 -3.51 -9.56
C GLY A 179 6.27 -4.91 -9.73
N ASP A 180 7.59 -4.99 -9.84
CA ASP A 180 8.25 -6.28 -9.65
C ASP A 180 8.07 -6.68 -8.18
N PRO A 181 7.53 -7.87 -7.84
CA PRO A 181 7.58 -8.39 -6.47
C PRO A 181 9.03 -8.56 -5.96
N ASN A 182 10.03 -8.45 -6.83
CA ASN A 182 11.46 -8.37 -6.53
C ASN A 182 12.03 -6.94 -6.59
N GLY A 183 11.20 -5.92 -6.81
CA GLY A 183 11.59 -4.52 -6.82
C GLY A 183 11.87 -3.96 -5.43
N SER A 184 12.68 -2.90 -5.37
CA SER A 184 13.03 -2.21 -4.11
C SER A 184 11.88 -1.39 -3.52
N ASP A 185 10.79 -1.21 -4.25
CA ASP A 185 9.79 -0.18 -3.97
C ASP A 185 8.47 -0.84 -3.50
N PRO A 186 8.05 -0.62 -2.24
CA PRO A 186 6.81 -1.20 -1.72
C PRO A 186 5.58 -0.61 -2.41
N TYR A 187 4.56 -1.45 -2.59
CA TYR A 187 3.29 -1.03 -3.21
C TYR A 187 2.53 -0.12 -2.25
N ARG A 188 2.21 1.09 -2.72
CA ARG A 188 1.59 2.13 -1.90
C ARG A 188 0.32 2.64 -2.55
N PHE A 189 -0.72 2.76 -1.73
CA PHE A 189 -1.89 3.55 -2.03
C PHE A 189 -1.68 4.97 -1.50
N TYR A 190 -1.84 5.95 -2.36
CA TYR A 190 -1.75 7.36 -2.00
C TYR A 190 -3.13 7.99 -1.93
N LEU A 191 -3.31 8.83 -0.92
CA LEU A 191 -4.49 9.65 -0.73
C LEU A 191 -4.04 11.08 -0.51
N GLU A 192 -4.73 12.02 -1.12
CA GLU A 192 -4.40 13.44 -1.04
C GLU A 192 -5.66 14.26 -0.76
N ILE A 193 -5.56 15.18 0.18
CA ILE A 193 -6.61 16.15 0.50
C ILE A 193 -6.04 17.53 0.19
N ASP A 194 -6.81 18.31 -0.56
CA ASP A 194 -6.42 19.57 -1.18
C ASP A 194 -7.41 20.64 -0.73
N THR A 195 -6.92 21.63 0.00
CA THR A 195 -7.68 22.83 0.36
C THR A 195 -7.26 23.98 -0.55
N PRO A 196 -8.12 24.41 -1.48
CA PRO A 196 -7.75 25.47 -2.41
C PRO A 196 -7.62 26.85 -1.73
N ASP A 197 -6.66 27.62 -2.22
CA ASP A 197 -6.52 29.07 -2.03
C ASP A 197 -7.82 29.80 -2.38
N GLY A 198 -8.25 30.68 -1.47
CA GLY A 198 -9.36 31.58 -1.62
C GLY A 198 -9.05 32.72 -2.59
N ALA A 199 -10.04 33.16 -3.36
CA ALA A 199 -9.80 34.26 -4.29
C ALA A 199 -9.95 35.63 -3.63
N GLY A 200 -8.85 36.32 -3.43
CA GLY A 200 -8.86 37.70 -2.95
C GLY A 200 -7.44 38.18 -2.65
N PRO A 201 -7.26 39.46 -2.33
CA PRO A 201 -6.09 39.90 -1.61
C PRO A 201 -6.33 39.82 -0.10
N ALA A 202 -5.38 39.25 0.63
CA ALA A 202 -5.30 39.40 2.08
C ALA A 202 -5.58 40.83 2.56
N PRO A 203 -6.38 41.02 3.63
CA PRO A 203 -6.88 40.00 4.56
C PRO A 203 -8.31 39.51 4.27
N ASP A 204 -8.85 39.80 3.08
CA ASP A 204 -10.25 39.52 2.73
C ASP A 204 -10.38 38.26 1.84
N ASP A 205 -9.29 37.54 1.58
CA ASP A 205 -9.32 36.17 1.07
C ASP A 205 -9.78 35.21 2.18
N ASP A 206 -10.75 34.37 1.84
CA ASP A 206 -11.18 33.26 2.70
C ASP A 206 -10.77 31.98 2.01
N ASP A 207 -9.81 31.25 2.58
CA ASP A 207 -9.36 29.96 2.10
C ASP A 207 -10.35 28.86 2.46
N ALA A 208 -10.26 27.72 1.78
CA ALA A 208 -10.93 26.54 2.25
C ALA A 208 -10.19 25.95 3.47
N GLU A 209 -10.87 25.78 4.60
CA GLU A 209 -10.34 25.07 5.77
C GLU A 209 -10.95 23.66 5.90
N ILE A 210 -10.17 22.72 6.45
CA ILE A 210 -10.68 21.43 6.93
C ILE A 210 -9.84 20.91 8.10
N ASP A 211 -10.53 20.44 9.14
CA ASP A 211 -9.91 19.65 10.20
C ASP A 211 -10.06 18.15 9.86
N ILE A 212 -8.94 17.44 9.75
CA ILE A 212 -8.88 16.01 9.39
C ILE A 212 -8.47 15.20 10.61
N ASP A 213 -9.38 14.41 11.18
CA ASP A 213 -9.09 13.59 12.37
C ASP A 213 -8.46 12.25 12.05
N TRP A 214 -9.11 11.51 11.14
CA TRP A 214 -8.84 10.12 10.87
C TRP A 214 -9.00 9.80 9.39
N VAL A 215 -8.07 9.02 8.89
CA VAL A 215 -8.07 8.46 7.54
C VAL A 215 -8.09 6.94 7.67
N TYR A 216 -9.12 6.31 7.13
CA TYR A 216 -9.25 4.86 7.08
C TYR A 216 -9.19 4.38 5.64
N VAL A 217 -8.36 3.37 5.40
CA VAL A 217 -8.26 2.68 4.11
C VAL A 217 -8.64 1.23 4.32
N TYR A 218 -9.67 0.80 3.60
CA TYR A 218 -10.15 -0.58 3.59
C TYR A 218 -9.74 -1.22 2.27
N ILE A 219 -8.86 -2.20 2.34
CA ILE A 219 -8.47 -3.04 1.21
C ILE A 219 -9.50 -4.16 1.13
N ILE A 220 -10.37 -4.12 0.12
CA ILE A 220 -11.42 -5.10 -0.12
C ILE A 220 -10.84 -6.17 -1.04
N VAL A 221 -10.84 -7.43 -0.61
CA VAL A 221 -10.26 -8.54 -1.36
C VAL A 221 -11.32 -9.42 -2.05
N LYS A 222 -11.01 -9.91 -3.25
CA LYS A 222 -11.88 -10.75 -4.09
C LYS A 222 -12.26 -12.09 -3.43
N GLN A 223 -11.54 -12.53 -2.38
CA GLN A 223 -11.78 -13.80 -1.69
C GLN A 223 -11.79 -13.66 -0.15
N PRO A 224 -12.66 -14.40 0.56
CA PRO A 224 -12.92 -14.23 2.00
C PRO A 224 -11.83 -14.70 2.95
N SER A 225 -10.88 -15.51 2.48
CA SER A 225 -9.80 -16.03 3.32
C SER A 225 -8.69 -16.58 2.43
N PRO A 226 -7.43 -16.57 2.90
CA PRO A 226 -6.43 -17.52 2.40
C PRO A 226 -7.05 -18.93 2.40
N PRO A 227 -6.75 -19.80 1.42
CA PRO A 227 -7.32 -21.14 1.35
C PRO A 227 -7.18 -21.85 2.71
N GLN A 228 -8.31 -22.23 3.31
CA GLN A 228 -8.31 -22.90 4.60
C GLN A 228 -8.00 -24.39 4.41
N LEU A 229 -7.05 -24.89 5.21
CA LEU A 229 -6.67 -26.29 5.24
C LEU A 229 -7.74 -27.11 5.97
N HIS A 230 -8.70 -27.66 5.23
CA HIS A 230 -9.80 -28.44 5.82
C HIS A 230 -9.41 -29.87 6.21
N HIS A 231 -8.34 -30.40 5.64
CA HIS A 231 -7.89 -31.77 5.85
C HIS A 231 -6.37 -31.87 5.69
N VAL A 232 -5.72 -32.55 6.64
CA VAL A 232 -4.30 -32.91 6.58
C VAL A 232 -4.21 -34.40 6.87
N SER A 233 -3.81 -35.18 5.87
CA SER A 233 -3.42 -36.58 6.02
C SER A 233 -1.92 -36.70 5.76
N PRO A 234 -1.16 -37.49 6.56
CA PRO A 234 -1.62 -38.31 7.67
C PRO A 234 -2.08 -37.51 8.90
N GLU A 235 -2.93 -38.13 9.73
CA GLU A 235 -3.44 -37.50 10.96
C GLU A 235 -2.31 -37.18 11.96
N LYS A 236 -2.56 -36.18 12.81
CA LYS A 236 -1.66 -35.85 13.92
C LYS A 236 -1.71 -36.97 14.97
N GLY A 237 -0.55 -37.38 15.43
CA GLY A 237 -0.41 -38.22 16.62
C GLY A 237 -0.75 -37.45 17.90
N SER A 238 -0.69 -38.15 19.03
CA SER A 238 -0.98 -37.59 20.37
C SER A 238 -0.08 -36.42 20.77
N ASN A 239 1.05 -36.22 20.09
CA ASN A 239 1.96 -35.08 20.27
C ASN A 239 1.56 -33.83 19.46
N GLY A 240 0.40 -33.85 18.78
CA GLY A 240 -0.08 -32.75 17.93
C GLY A 240 0.68 -32.60 16.60
N LYS A 241 1.52 -33.58 16.24
CA LYS A 241 2.34 -33.60 15.03
C LYS A 241 2.06 -34.85 14.19
N VAL A 242 2.30 -34.76 12.89
CA VAL A 242 2.27 -35.93 12.00
C VAL A 242 3.55 -36.73 12.20
N ASN A 243 3.45 -37.98 12.66
CA ASN A 243 4.60 -38.87 12.80
C ASN A 243 4.81 -39.64 11.51
N VAL A 244 6.00 -39.53 10.91
CA VAL A 244 6.29 -40.05 9.57
C VAL A 244 7.39 -41.10 9.63
N PRO A 245 7.21 -42.30 9.03
CA PRO A 245 8.27 -43.30 8.93
C PRO A 245 9.43 -42.82 8.05
N LEU A 246 10.65 -43.22 8.41
CA LEU A 246 11.84 -42.92 7.63
C LEU A 246 11.92 -43.79 6.37
N ASN A 247 12.48 -43.23 5.30
CA ASN A 247 12.70 -43.88 4.00
C ASN A 247 11.41 -44.44 3.35
N GLU A 248 10.25 -44.00 3.82
CA GLU A 248 8.95 -44.31 3.25
C GLU A 248 8.36 -43.06 2.61
N SER A 249 7.70 -43.24 1.47
CA SER A 249 6.99 -42.16 0.80
C SER A 249 5.66 -41.93 1.52
N VAL A 250 5.48 -40.73 2.06
CA VAL A 250 4.25 -40.31 2.72
C VAL A 250 3.57 -39.22 1.92
N ARG A 251 2.28 -39.43 1.67
CA ARG A 251 1.44 -38.52 0.90
C ARG A 251 0.79 -37.51 1.83
N PHE A 252 1.01 -36.25 1.51
CA PHE A 252 0.31 -35.13 2.11
C PHE A 252 -0.79 -34.67 1.16
N THR A 253 -2.02 -34.58 1.66
CA THR A 253 -3.15 -34.05 0.92
C THR A 253 -3.65 -32.82 1.64
N ILE A 254 -3.91 -31.75 0.89
CA ILE A 254 -4.63 -30.58 1.37
C ILE A 254 -6.00 -30.49 0.73
N SER A 255 -6.91 -29.75 1.34
CA SER A 255 -8.12 -29.28 0.68
C SER A 255 -8.08 -27.77 0.78
N ALA A 256 -8.28 -27.10 -0.35
CA ALA A 256 -8.45 -25.66 -0.45
C ALA A 256 -9.82 -25.41 -1.08
N ASP A 257 -10.50 -24.35 -0.66
CA ASP A 257 -11.78 -23.98 -1.27
C ASP A 257 -11.59 -23.75 -2.79
N ASP A 258 -12.38 -24.43 -3.61
CA ASP A 258 -12.38 -24.24 -5.07
C ASP A 258 -13.12 -22.93 -5.40
N PRO A 259 -12.44 -21.90 -5.91
CA PRO A 259 -13.06 -20.63 -6.20
C PRO A 259 -13.83 -20.64 -7.52
N ALA A 260 -14.17 -21.81 -8.07
CA ALA A 260 -14.94 -21.96 -9.31
C ALA A 260 -16.15 -21.01 -9.46
N PRO A 261 -16.95 -20.68 -8.41
CA PRO A 261 -18.06 -19.72 -8.53
C PRO A 261 -17.62 -18.29 -8.90
N SER A 262 -16.36 -17.94 -8.63
CA SER A 262 -15.74 -16.63 -8.96
C SER A 262 -15.02 -16.64 -10.31
N GLY A 263 -15.14 -17.71 -11.10
CA GLY A 263 -14.50 -17.84 -12.41
C GLY A 263 -13.01 -18.14 -12.37
N TYR A 264 -12.46 -18.50 -11.21
CA TYR A 264 -11.08 -18.95 -11.04
C TYR A 264 -11.04 -20.45 -10.75
N THR A 265 -10.07 -21.14 -11.33
CA THR A 265 -9.74 -22.53 -11.01
C THR A 265 -8.33 -22.60 -10.43
N ILE A 266 -8.06 -23.64 -9.65
CA ILE A 266 -6.70 -23.88 -9.17
C ILE A 266 -5.81 -24.23 -10.37
N ARG A 267 -4.70 -23.50 -10.52
CA ARG A 267 -3.71 -23.69 -11.57
C ARG A 267 -2.69 -24.73 -11.17
N GLU A 268 -2.09 -24.54 -10.00
CA GLU A 268 -1.00 -25.36 -9.49
C GLU A 268 -0.89 -25.26 -7.98
N TYR A 269 -0.37 -26.31 -7.38
CA TYR A 269 0.05 -26.39 -5.99
C TYR A 269 1.57 -26.45 -5.96
N GLN A 270 2.19 -25.56 -5.21
CA GLN A 270 3.62 -25.58 -4.96
C GLN A 270 3.90 -26.02 -3.52
N TRP A 271 4.93 -26.82 -3.30
CA TRP A 271 5.21 -27.47 -2.02
C TRP A 271 6.67 -27.39 -1.63
N LYS A 272 6.92 -27.13 -0.34
CA LYS A 272 8.28 -27.06 0.23
C LYS A 272 8.35 -27.82 1.55
N GLU A 273 9.42 -28.60 1.69
CA GLU A 273 9.84 -29.17 2.99
C GLU A 273 11.05 -28.39 3.48
N GLN A 274 11.10 -28.11 4.77
CA GLN A 274 12.30 -27.55 5.42
C GLN A 274 12.44 -28.03 6.87
N SER A 275 13.63 -27.85 7.45
CA SER A 275 13.84 -28.07 8.88
C SER A 275 12.94 -27.15 9.71
N ALA A 276 12.47 -27.62 10.87
CA ALA A 276 11.69 -26.79 11.79
C ALA A 276 12.48 -25.60 12.38
N THR A 277 13.80 -25.60 12.24
CA THR A 277 14.70 -24.53 12.68
C THR A 277 14.95 -23.48 11.60
N GLU A 278 14.56 -23.74 10.35
CA GLU A 278 14.68 -22.78 9.26
C GLU A 278 13.57 -21.72 9.35
N ALA A 279 13.89 -20.48 8.96
CA ALA A 279 12.93 -19.40 8.89
C ALA A 279 11.78 -19.77 7.93
N GLU A 280 10.58 -19.30 8.24
CA GLU A 280 9.41 -19.57 7.40
C GLU A 280 9.63 -18.99 6.00
N PRO A 281 9.25 -19.74 4.94
CA PRO A 281 9.41 -19.28 3.58
C PRO A 281 8.52 -18.05 3.32
N SER A 282 9.03 -17.12 2.53
CA SER A 282 8.23 -15.99 2.07
C SER A 282 7.10 -16.47 1.16
N ILE A 283 5.95 -15.78 1.19
CA ILE A 283 4.86 -16.03 0.25
C ILE A 283 5.29 -15.78 -1.21
N THR A 284 6.31 -14.95 -1.43
CA THR A 284 6.90 -14.67 -2.74
C THR A 284 7.88 -15.75 -3.21
N GLU A 285 8.30 -16.65 -2.32
CA GLU A 285 9.22 -17.74 -2.68
C GLU A 285 8.52 -18.75 -3.59
N ASP A 286 9.22 -19.16 -4.65
CA ASP A 286 8.77 -20.22 -5.54
C ASP A 286 9.16 -21.57 -4.95
N PHE A 287 8.17 -22.41 -4.65
CA PHE A 287 8.47 -23.70 -4.02
C PHE A 287 8.92 -24.73 -5.07
N PRO A 288 9.88 -25.60 -4.71
CA PRO A 288 10.58 -26.45 -5.68
C PRO A 288 9.70 -27.59 -6.23
N LYS A 289 8.72 -28.08 -5.45
CA LYS A 289 7.84 -29.16 -5.89
C LYS A 289 6.52 -28.58 -6.38
N ARG A 290 6.10 -28.89 -7.60
CA ARG A 290 4.88 -28.37 -8.22
C ARG A 290 3.98 -29.51 -8.68
N GLY A 291 2.66 -29.31 -8.63
CA GLY A 291 1.66 -30.27 -9.08
C GLY A 291 0.34 -29.61 -9.42
N ASP A 292 -0.50 -30.29 -10.19
CA ASP A 292 -1.87 -29.89 -10.53
C ASP A 292 -2.90 -30.45 -9.54
N THR A 293 -2.49 -31.37 -8.66
CA THR A 293 -3.31 -31.96 -7.61
C THR A 293 -2.94 -31.42 -6.22
N PRO A 294 -3.90 -31.43 -5.28
CA PRO A 294 -3.66 -31.02 -3.89
C PRO A 294 -2.88 -32.07 -3.08
N GLU A 295 -2.19 -33.00 -3.74
CA GLU A 295 -1.47 -34.09 -3.11
C GLU A 295 0.02 -34.02 -3.45
N MET A 296 0.89 -34.27 -2.48
CA MET A 296 2.33 -34.33 -2.70
C MET A 296 2.98 -35.39 -1.83
N ASN A 297 3.91 -36.15 -2.42
CA ASN A 297 4.70 -37.15 -1.72
C ASN A 297 6.01 -36.57 -1.19
N PHE A 298 6.35 -36.92 0.05
CA PHE A 298 7.61 -36.63 0.69
C PHE A 298 8.24 -37.90 1.24
N THR A 299 9.57 -38.00 1.16
CA THR A 299 10.35 -39.09 1.73
C THR A 299 11.40 -38.49 2.64
N PHE A 300 11.45 -38.97 3.88
CA PHE A 300 12.31 -38.42 4.92
C PHE A 300 13.44 -39.40 5.23
N ASN A 301 14.67 -38.99 4.95
CA ASN A 301 15.86 -39.83 5.13
C ASN A 301 16.59 -39.55 6.46
N GLN A 302 16.10 -38.60 7.24
CA GLN A 302 16.72 -38.15 8.50
C GLN A 302 15.64 -37.94 9.57
N THR A 303 15.98 -38.26 10.81
CA THR A 303 15.15 -37.94 11.97
C THR A 303 15.16 -36.43 12.24
N GLY A 304 14.05 -35.91 12.75
CA GLY A 304 13.93 -34.51 13.16
C GLY A 304 12.55 -33.91 12.88
N ASN A 305 12.28 -32.77 13.50
CA ASN A 305 11.07 -32.02 13.19
C ASN A 305 11.24 -31.29 11.85
N ARG A 306 10.26 -31.43 10.97
CA ARG A 306 10.18 -30.77 9.66
C ARG A 306 8.91 -29.94 9.58
N ARG A 307 8.90 -28.95 8.69
CA ARG A 307 7.71 -28.19 8.31
C ARG A 307 7.45 -28.41 6.83
N ILE A 308 6.18 -28.64 6.48
CA ILE A 308 5.71 -28.74 5.10
C ILE A 308 4.84 -27.52 4.83
N TYR A 309 5.17 -26.80 3.75
CA TYR A 309 4.42 -25.66 3.27
C TYR A 309 3.78 -26.01 1.93
N CYS A 310 2.55 -25.52 1.73
CA CYS A 310 1.86 -25.59 0.45
C CYS A 310 1.38 -24.18 0.07
N LYS A 311 1.63 -23.79 -1.18
CA LYS A 311 1.19 -22.55 -1.80
C LYS A 311 0.27 -22.91 -2.95
N VAL A 312 -0.95 -22.37 -2.96
CA VAL A 312 -1.93 -22.60 -4.03
C VAL A 312 -1.89 -21.43 -5.00
N ILE A 313 -1.77 -21.72 -6.29
CA ILE A 313 -1.77 -20.73 -7.36
C ILE A 313 -3.05 -20.91 -8.16
N TYR A 314 -3.76 -19.81 -8.39
CA TYR A 314 -5.02 -19.82 -9.15
C TYR A 314 -4.81 -19.33 -10.58
N LYS A 315 -5.71 -19.73 -11.50
CA LYS A 315 -5.83 -19.24 -12.88
C LYS A 315 -7.29 -18.94 -13.17
N LYS A 316 -7.55 -17.87 -13.92
CA LYS A 316 -8.89 -17.54 -14.40
C LYS A 316 -9.37 -18.61 -15.40
N SER A 317 -10.56 -19.15 -15.19
CA SER A 317 -11.19 -20.09 -16.13
C SER A 317 -11.54 -19.36 -17.42
N THR A 318 -11.09 -19.89 -18.55
CA THR A 318 -11.48 -19.39 -19.89
C THR A 318 -12.88 -19.83 -20.29
N SER A 319 -13.54 -20.63 -19.45
CA SER A 319 -14.89 -21.13 -19.65
C SER A 319 -15.60 -21.15 -18.29
N PRO A 320 -16.38 -20.12 -17.94
CA PRO A 320 -17.24 -20.22 -16.77
C PRO A 320 -18.19 -21.40 -17.03
N LYS A 321 -18.20 -22.39 -16.14
CA LYS A 321 -19.29 -23.39 -16.15
C LYS A 321 -20.53 -22.63 -15.68
N THR A 322 -21.43 -22.39 -16.64
CA THR A 322 -22.79 -21.86 -16.43
C THR A 322 -23.61 -22.75 -15.52
#